data_AF-A0A7C6E255-F1
#
_entry.id   AF-A0A7C6E255-F1
#
_cell.length_a   1.000
_cell.length_b   1.000
_cell.length_c   1.000
_cell.angle_alpha   90.00
_cell.angle_beta   90.00
_cell.angle_gamma   90.00
#
_symmetry.space_group_name_H-M   'P 1'
#
loop_
_entity.id
_entity.type
_entity.pdbx_description
1 polymer ?
#
loop_
_entity_poly.entity_id
_entity_poly.type
_entity_poly.pdbx_seq_one_letter_code
_entity_poly.pdbx_strand_id
1 'polypeptide(L)'
;MKRLFGVLLALAVGGLALAQGAMVRVAHLSPDAPAVDVLVNGQRTITGLAFKEVTPYLALPAARVRVQVVPAGQDAPVVIDAELDLREGIYYTVAATGFLAQIRPQVYTDALAGLFPRAGYARVRVVHTSPDAPAVDVAVKGGPVLFSNLPFPRAGQYLVVPAGRYDLEVRVAGTTTVALELPGVVLESGKTYT
;
A
#
# COMPACT_ATOMS: atom_id res chain seq x y z
N MET A 1 -10.08 -56.32 25.13
CA MET A 1 -8.87 -55.49 25.27
C MET A 1 -8.63 -54.78 23.94
N LYS A 2 -8.94 -53.48 23.87
CA LYS A 2 -8.89 -52.68 22.62
C LYS A 2 -7.43 -52.27 22.38
N ARG A 3 -6.85 -52.69 21.25
CA ARG A 3 -5.49 -52.31 20.84
C ARG A 3 -5.54 -50.92 20.21
N LEU A 4 -4.84 -49.96 20.81
CA LEU A 4 -4.63 -48.63 20.23
C LEU A 4 -3.77 -48.75 18.97
N PHE A 5 -4.28 -48.25 17.84
CA PHE A 5 -3.49 -47.93 16.65
C PHE A 5 -3.08 -46.46 16.75
N GLY A 6 -1.81 -46.19 17.05
CA GLY A 6 -1.22 -44.86 16.91
C GLY A 6 -0.65 -44.71 15.51
N VAL A 7 -1.27 -43.90 14.67
CA VAL A 7 -0.68 -43.43 13.40
C VAL A 7 0.15 -42.19 13.73
N LEU A 8 1.47 -42.34 13.71
CA LEU A 8 2.40 -41.21 13.69
C LEU A 8 2.46 -40.71 12.25
N LEU A 9 1.64 -39.71 11.92
CA LEU A 9 1.81 -38.96 10.67
C LEU A 9 2.99 -38.00 10.88
N ALA A 10 4.18 -38.45 10.49
CA ALA A 10 5.30 -37.55 10.28
C ALA A 10 4.98 -36.65 9.08
N LEU A 11 4.43 -35.47 9.32
CA LEU A 11 4.55 -34.39 8.35
C LEU A 11 6.04 -34.07 8.27
N ALA A 12 6.67 -34.47 7.17
CA ALA A 12 7.88 -33.81 6.72
C ALA A 12 7.52 -32.33 6.61
N VAL A 13 8.02 -31.53 7.56
CA VAL A 13 8.17 -30.09 7.39
C VAL A 13 9.15 -29.97 6.22
N GLY A 14 8.62 -29.95 5.00
CA GLY A 14 9.35 -29.43 3.86
C GLY A 14 9.84 -28.07 4.32
N GLY A 15 11.16 -27.96 4.48
CA GLY A 15 11.77 -26.81 5.11
C GLY A 15 11.14 -25.56 4.55
N LEU A 16 10.58 -24.73 5.42
CA LEU A 16 10.50 -23.31 5.13
C LEU A 16 11.96 -22.90 4.94
N ALA A 17 12.48 -23.06 3.73
CA ALA A 17 13.39 -22.09 3.20
C ALA A 17 12.62 -20.79 3.39
N LEU A 18 12.95 -20.08 4.46
CA LEU A 18 12.57 -18.69 4.63
C LEU A 18 13.16 -18.04 3.40
N ALA A 19 12.40 -17.97 2.31
CA ALA A 19 12.83 -17.24 1.15
C ALA A 19 13.02 -15.83 1.68
N GLN A 20 14.28 -15.44 1.83
CA GLN A 20 14.74 -14.08 1.97
C GLN A 20 14.00 -13.25 0.91
N GLY A 21 12.91 -12.62 1.33
CA GLY A 21 11.85 -12.16 0.44
C GLY A 21 11.53 -10.69 0.61
N ALA A 22 10.76 -10.15 -0.33
CA ALA A 22 10.15 -8.84 -0.21
C ALA A 22 8.72 -8.98 0.33
N MET A 23 8.23 -7.92 0.97
CA MET A 23 6.83 -7.82 1.37
C MET A 23 6.13 -6.85 0.43
N VAL A 24 5.05 -7.27 -0.22
CA VAL A 24 4.35 -6.45 -1.20
C VAL A 24 2.88 -6.37 -0.85
N ARG A 25 2.31 -5.16 -0.77
CA ARG A 25 0.86 -4.96 -0.80
C ARG A 25 0.46 -4.20 -2.05
N VAL A 26 -0.76 -4.43 -2.51
CA VAL A 26 -1.30 -3.78 -3.70
C VAL A 26 -2.44 -2.86 -3.32
N ALA A 27 -2.50 -1.68 -3.94
CA ALA A 27 -3.57 -0.72 -3.77
C ALA A 27 -4.23 -0.39 -5.12
N HIS A 28 -5.56 -0.44 -5.18
CA HIS A 28 -6.28 0.01 -6.37
C HIS A 28 -6.79 1.44 -6.18
N LEU A 29 -6.07 2.39 -6.77
CA LEU A 29 -6.29 3.84 -6.59
C LEU A 29 -6.53 4.56 -7.94
N SER A 30 -7.11 3.85 -8.91
CA SER A 30 -7.55 4.41 -10.19
C SER A 30 -9.07 4.59 -10.12
N PRO A 31 -9.59 5.84 -10.15
CA PRO A 31 -10.95 6.15 -9.70
C PRO A 31 -12.08 5.73 -10.67
N ASP A 32 -11.78 5.55 -11.95
CA ASP A 32 -12.73 5.19 -13.02
C ASP A 32 -12.49 3.78 -13.59
N ALA A 33 -11.50 3.06 -13.06
CA ALA A 33 -11.26 1.67 -13.38
C ALA A 33 -12.19 0.75 -12.54
N PRO A 34 -12.73 -0.33 -13.13
CA PRO A 34 -13.52 -1.31 -12.38
C PRO A 34 -12.60 -2.12 -11.44
N ALA A 35 -13.20 -2.95 -10.58
CA ALA A 35 -12.45 -3.91 -9.78
C ALA A 35 -11.52 -4.76 -10.67
N VAL A 36 -10.33 -5.07 -10.14
CA VAL A 36 -9.24 -5.70 -10.91
C VAL A 36 -8.76 -7.01 -10.30
N ASP A 37 -8.25 -7.88 -11.15
CA ASP A 37 -7.39 -8.98 -10.76
C ASP A 37 -5.92 -8.62 -11.02
N VAL A 38 -5.03 -9.11 -10.16
CA VAL A 38 -3.58 -8.92 -10.29
C VAL A 38 -2.91 -10.26 -10.48
N LEU A 39 -2.13 -10.37 -11.56
CA LEU A 39 -1.36 -11.56 -11.89
C LEU A 39 0.12 -11.29 -11.62
N VAL A 40 0.79 -12.24 -10.97
CA VAL A 40 2.24 -12.23 -10.76
C VAL A 40 2.83 -13.40 -11.54
N ASN A 41 3.75 -13.11 -12.47
CA ASN A 41 4.33 -14.08 -13.39
C ASN A 41 3.28 -14.92 -14.14
N GLY A 42 2.16 -14.28 -14.52
CA GLY A 42 1.04 -14.93 -15.22
C GLY A 42 0.08 -15.70 -14.31
N GLN A 43 0.34 -15.82 -13.00
CA GLN A 43 -0.56 -16.45 -12.05
C GLN A 43 -1.43 -15.41 -11.33
N ARG A 44 -2.76 -15.57 -11.42
CA ARG A 44 -3.73 -14.73 -10.70
C ARG A 44 -3.54 -14.88 -9.19
N THR A 45 -3.11 -13.81 -8.52
CA THR A 45 -2.70 -13.80 -7.10
C THR A 45 -3.66 -12.99 -6.23
N ILE A 46 -4.21 -11.89 -6.75
CA ILE A 46 -5.22 -11.07 -6.09
C ILE A 46 -6.43 -11.00 -7.02
N THR A 47 -7.63 -11.17 -6.48
CA THR A 47 -8.87 -11.17 -7.26
C THR A 47 -9.88 -10.18 -6.73
N GLY A 48 -10.57 -9.48 -7.65
CA GLY A 48 -11.67 -8.59 -7.32
C GLY A 48 -11.29 -7.40 -6.43
N LEU A 49 -10.04 -6.92 -6.49
CA LEU A 49 -9.60 -5.77 -5.71
C LEU A 49 -10.35 -4.52 -6.17
N ALA A 50 -11.20 -3.95 -5.32
CA ALA A 50 -12.05 -2.81 -5.65
C ALA A 50 -11.32 -1.47 -5.45
N PHE A 51 -11.85 -0.40 -6.04
CA PHE A 51 -11.30 0.95 -5.87
C PHE A 51 -11.24 1.34 -4.38
N LYS A 52 -10.12 1.97 -3.98
CA LYS A 52 -9.72 2.32 -2.59
C LYS A 52 -9.33 1.14 -1.71
N GLU A 53 -9.40 -0.10 -2.19
CA GLU A 53 -8.93 -1.24 -1.43
C GLU A 53 -7.40 -1.36 -1.49
N VAL A 54 -6.85 -1.80 -0.36
CA VAL A 54 -5.42 -2.10 -0.18
C VAL A 54 -5.32 -3.48 0.46
N THR A 55 -4.53 -4.36 -0.14
CA THR A 55 -4.34 -5.70 0.41
C THR A 55 -3.48 -5.67 1.69
N PRO A 56 -3.52 -6.75 2.50
CA PRO A 56 -2.41 -7.07 3.38
C PRO A 56 -1.10 -7.22 2.59
N TYR A 57 0.04 -7.18 3.30
CA TYR A 57 1.31 -7.54 2.70
C TYR A 57 1.38 -9.04 2.41
N LEU A 58 1.81 -9.37 1.21
CA LEU A 58 2.10 -10.72 0.74
C LEU A 58 3.62 -10.88 0.66
N ALA A 59 4.12 -12.01 1.12
CA ALA A 59 5.53 -12.35 0.94
C ALA A 59 5.76 -12.83 -0.49
N LEU A 60 6.71 -12.22 -1.19
CA LEU A 60 7.16 -12.63 -2.52
C LEU A 60 8.68 -12.88 -2.50
N PRO A 61 9.20 -13.80 -3.34
CA PRO A 61 10.65 -13.96 -3.48
C PRO A 61 11.32 -12.64 -3.87
N ALA A 62 12.52 -12.39 -3.34
CA ALA A 62 13.36 -11.29 -3.79
C ALA A 62 13.91 -11.63 -5.18
N ALA A 63 13.17 -11.20 -6.20
CA ALA A 63 13.47 -11.44 -7.59
C ALA A 63 12.78 -10.41 -8.47
N ARG A 64 13.16 -10.38 -9.75
CA ARG A 64 12.36 -9.70 -10.77
C ARG A 64 11.07 -10.48 -11.02
N VAL A 65 9.93 -9.82 -10.89
CA VAL A 65 8.61 -10.38 -11.15
C VAL A 65 7.87 -9.54 -12.19
N ARG A 66 7.10 -10.18 -13.05
CA ARG A 66 6.17 -9.51 -13.95
C ARG A 66 4.81 -9.38 -13.27
N VAL A 67 4.26 -8.18 -13.21
CA VAL A 67 2.95 -7.90 -12.64
C VAL A 67 2.03 -7.41 -13.76
N GLN A 68 0.86 -8.03 -13.85
CA GLN A 68 -0.18 -7.63 -14.79
C GLN A 68 -1.48 -7.33 -14.06
N VAL A 69 -2.25 -6.39 -14.59
CA VAL A 69 -3.58 -6.03 -14.06
C VAL A 69 -4.61 -6.14 -15.17
N VAL A 70 -5.73 -6.79 -14.86
CA VAL A 70 -6.86 -7.04 -15.77
C VAL A 70 -8.17 -6.76 -15.04
N PRO A 71 -9.29 -6.52 -15.73
CA PRO A 71 -10.60 -6.46 -15.09
C PRO A 71 -10.90 -7.75 -14.32
N ALA A 72 -11.56 -7.63 -13.16
CA ALA A 72 -11.86 -8.77 -12.30
C ALA A 72 -12.62 -9.86 -13.07
N GLY A 73 -12.16 -11.11 -12.95
CA GLY A 73 -12.76 -12.26 -13.63
C GLY A 73 -12.52 -12.34 -15.14
N GLN A 74 -11.67 -11.47 -15.70
CA GLN A 74 -11.29 -11.47 -17.11
C GLN A 74 -9.78 -11.70 -17.26
N ASP A 75 -9.34 -12.03 -18.47
CA ASP A 75 -7.91 -12.16 -18.82
C ASP A 75 -7.41 -10.97 -19.67
N ALA A 76 -8.31 -10.12 -20.16
CA ALA A 76 -8.02 -9.00 -21.04
C ALA A 76 -9.06 -7.86 -20.90
N PRO A 77 -8.72 -6.62 -21.30
CA PRO A 77 -7.38 -6.17 -21.68
C PRO A 77 -6.44 -6.12 -20.48
N VAL A 78 -5.15 -6.34 -20.74
CA VAL A 78 -4.10 -6.07 -19.74
C VAL A 78 -3.87 -4.56 -19.70
N VAL A 79 -4.28 -3.91 -18.62
CA VAL A 79 -4.22 -2.45 -18.48
C VAL A 79 -2.94 -1.97 -17.82
N ILE A 80 -2.27 -2.84 -17.07
CA ILE A 80 -0.91 -2.67 -16.57
C ILE A 80 -0.12 -3.94 -16.88
N ASP A 81 1.09 -3.78 -17.40
CA ASP A 81 2.07 -4.84 -17.59
C ASP A 81 3.45 -4.25 -17.26
N ALA A 82 4.06 -4.71 -16.16
CA ALA A 82 5.29 -4.13 -15.65
C ALA A 82 6.20 -5.16 -14.99
N GLU A 83 7.51 -4.94 -15.06
CA GLU A 83 8.49 -5.68 -14.27
C GLU A 83 8.78 -4.92 -12.96
N LEU A 84 8.79 -5.64 -11.85
CA LEU A 84 9.16 -5.14 -10.53
C LEU A 84 10.38 -5.91 -10.02
N ASP A 85 11.44 -5.19 -9.66
CA ASP A 85 12.64 -5.77 -9.07
C ASP A 85 12.53 -5.77 -7.54
N LEU A 86 12.15 -6.92 -6.98
CA LEU A 86 11.92 -7.07 -5.55
C LEU A 86 13.22 -7.41 -4.82
N ARG A 87 13.49 -6.65 -3.77
CA ARG A 87 14.69 -6.82 -2.94
C ARG A 87 14.31 -7.36 -1.57
N GLU A 88 15.15 -8.25 -1.06
CA GLU A 88 15.02 -8.85 0.27
C GLU A 88 14.86 -7.79 1.37
N GLY A 89 13.95 -8.05 2.31
CA GLY A 89 13.76 -7.23 3.50
C GLY A 89 13.08 -5.88 3.24
N ILE A 90 12.73 -5.57 2.00
CA ILE A 90 12.03 -4.34 1.63
C ILE A 90 10.52 -4.58 1.58
N TYR A 91 9.78 -3.63 2.14
CA TYR A 91 8.34 -3.55 2.05
C TYR A 91 7.96 -2.61 0.90
N TYR A 92 7.04 -3.02 0.05
CA TYR A 92 6.56 -2.27 -1.10
C TYR A 92 5.04 -2.10 -1.06
N THR A 93 4.59 -0.89 -1.38
CA THR A 93 3.21 -0.62 -1.78
C THR A 93 3.21 -0.39 -3.28
N VAL A 94 2.53 -1.26 -4.02
CA VAL A 94 2.34 -1.14 -5.47
C VAL A 94 0.92 -0.65 -5.72
N ALA A 95 0.76 0.57 -6.23
CA ALA A 95 -0.53 1.18 -6.45
C ALA A 95 -0.83 1.32 -7.94
N ALA A 96 -2.02 0.89 -8.38
CA ALA A 96 -2.55 1.29 -9.67
C ALA A 96 -3.14 2.71 -9.54
N THR A 97 -2.61 3.69 -10.27
CA THR A 97 -2.99 5.11 -10.18
C THR A 97 -3.26 5.70 -11.55
N GLY A 98 -3.91 6.87 -11.61
CA GLY A 98 -4.33 7.49 -12.87
C GLY A 98 -5.74 7.06 -13.26
N PHE A 99 -6.32 7.72 -14.25
CA PHE A 99 -7.57 7.25 -14.87
C PHE A 99 -7.32 5.99 -15.71
N LEU A 100 -8.34 5.18 -15.98
CA LEU A 100 -8.24 3.90 -16.68
C LEU A 100 -7.48 4.03 -18.01
N ALA A 101 -7.76 5.09 -18.78
CA ALA A 101 -7.09 5.37 -20.06
C ALA A 101 -5.58 5.66 -19.93
N GLN A 102 -5.11 6.06 -18.74
CA GLN A 102 -3.71 6.40 -18.45
C GLN A 102 -3.22 5.69 -17.19
N ILE A 103 -3.79 4.53 -16.88
CA ILE A 103 -3.49 3.84 -15.63
C ILE A 103 -2.03 3.38 -15.63
N ARG A 104 -1.34 3.62 -14.50
CA ARG A 104 0.08 3.27 -14.33
C ARG A 104 0.32 2.69 -12.95
N PRO A 105 1.23 1.70 -12.83
CA PRO A 105 1.71 1.25 -11.54
C PRO A 105 2.64 2.31 -10.94
N GLN A 106 2.49 2.56 -9.64
CA GLN A 106 3.42 3.32 -8.82
C GLN A 106 3.95 2.41 -7.72
N VAL A 107 5.26 2.48 -7.47
CA VAL A 107 5.93 1.63 -6.50
C VAL A 107 6.52 2.53 -5.43
N TYR A 108 6.09 2.32 -4.19
CA TYR A 108 6.62 3.01 -3.01
C TYR A 108 7.29 2.00 -2.10
N THR A 109 8.44 2.38 -1.54
CA THR A 109 9.06 1.60 -0.46
C THR A 109 8.50 2.06 0.88
N ASP A 110 8.08 1.10 1.69
CA ASP A 110 7.53 1.37 3.02
C ASP A 110 8.63 1.23 4.06
N ALA A 111 8.81 2.28 4.85
CA ALA A 111 9.77 2.25 5.94
C ALA A 111 9.12 1.55 7.14
N LEU A 112 8.92 0.23 7.09
CA LEU A 112 8.34 -0.53 8.22
C LEU A 112 9.41 -1.16 9.13
N ALA A 113 10.64 -1.29 8.64
CA ALA A 113 11.79 -1.74 9.42
C ALA A 113 12.48 -0.56 10.14
N GLY A 114 13.05 -0.82 11.31
CA GLY A 114 13.79 0.17 12.11
C GLY A 114 12.99 0.79 13.25
N LEU A 115 13.71 1.46 14.17
CA LEU A 115 13.22 2.03 15.44
C LEU A 115 11.79 2.58 15.30
N PHE A 116 10.83 1.86 15.88
CA PHE A 116 9.47 2.33 16.07
C PHE A 116 9.51 3.75 16.66
N PRO A 117 8.56 4.61 16.30
CA PRO A 117 8.45 5.92 16.93
C PRO A 117 8.56 5.77 18.45
N ARG A 118 9.31 6.68 19.09
CA ARG A 118 9.41 6.72 20.56
C ARG A 118 8.00 6.66 21.15
N ALA A 119 7.86 6.05 22.32
CA ALA A 119 6.58 6.02 23.02
C ALA A 119 5.95 7.44 23.08
N GLY A 120 4.67 7.55 22.74
CA GLY A 120 3.96 8.82 22.60
C GLY A 120 3.98 9.43 21.20
N TYR A 121 4.62 8.80 20.20
CA TYR A 121 4.68 9.29 18.82
C TYR A 121 4.18 8.25 17.82
N ALA A 122 3.74 8.71 16.65
CA ALA A 122 3.42 7.92 15.48
C ALA A 122 4.26 8.39 14.29
N ARG A 123 4.38 7.55 13.27
CA ARG A 123 5.00 7.93 11.98
C ARG A 123 3.96 7.91 10.88
N VAL A 124 3.93 8.95 10.06
CA VAL A 124 2.91 9.12 9.00
C VAL A 124 3.61 9.46 7.69
N ARG A 125 3.06 8.94 6.60
CA ARG A 125 3.33 9.41 5.25
C ARG A 125 2.00 9.66 4.57
N VAL A 126 1.98 10.54 3.59
CA VAL A 126 0.85 10.72 2.68
C VAL A 126 1.31 10.41 1.27
N VAL A 127 0.44 9.79 0.48
CA VAL A 127 0.62 9.64 -0.97
C VAL A 127 -0.53 10.34 -1.67
N HIS A 128 -0.20 11.26 -2.58
CA HIS A 128 -1.23 11.90 -3.38
C HIS A 128 -1.54 11.05 -4.61
N THR A 129 -2.74 10.48 -4.71
CA THR A 129 -3.14 9.57 -5.80
C THR A 129 -4.37 10.03 -6.59
N SER A 130 -4.82 11.28 -6.42
CA SER A 130 -5.90 11.84 -7.26
C SER A 130 -5.30 12.45 -8.52
N PRO A 131 -5.62 11.92 -9.72
CA PRO A 131 -4.96 12.28 -10.97
C PRO A 131 -5.41 13.62 -11.58
N ASP A 132 -6.52 14.16 -11.11
CA ASP A 132 -7.18 15.38 -11.57
C ASP A 132 -7.04 16.56 -10.60
N ALA A 133 -6.50 16.32 -9.40
CA ALA A 133 -6.20 17.38 -8.46
C ALA A 133 -4.83 18.02 -8.74
N PRO A 134 -4.68 19.33 -8.47
CA PRO A 134 -3.37 19.96 -8.39
C PRO A 134 -2.57 19.39 -7.20
N ALA A 135 -1.31 19.81 -7.05
CA ALA A 135 -0.55 19.49 -5.84
C ALA A 135 -1.31 19.91 -4.57
N VAL A 136 -1.16 19.12 -3.51
CA VAL A 136 -1.91 19.30 -2.26
C VAL A 136 -1.02 19.55 -1.06
N ASP A 137 -1.55 20.31 -0.11
CA ASP A 137 -1.05 20.37 1.25
C ASP A 137 -1.90 19.45 2.14
N VAL A 138 -1.28 18.76 3.10
CA VAL A 138 -2.00 18.07 4.19
C VAL A 138 -1.68 18.77 5.49
N ALA A 139 -2.71 19.27 6.16
CA ALA A 139 -2.58 20.11 7.34
C ALA A 139 -3.48 19.62 8.47
N VAL A 140 -3.15 20.00 9.70
CA VAL A 140 -4.09 19.92 10.82
C VAL A 140 -5.10 21.07 10.67
N LYS A 141 -6.39 20.79 10.87
CA LYS A 141 -7.45 21.79 10.83
C LYS A 141 -7.17 22.90 11.84
N GLY A 142 -7.14 24.16 11.38
CA GLY A 142 -6.74 25.31 12.20
C GLY A 142 -5.28 25.30 12.70
N GLY A 143 -4.45 24.37 12.23
CA GLY A 143 -3.09 24.13 12.69
C GLY A 143 -2.06 24.11 11.55
N PRO A 144 -0.87 23.53 11.79
CA PRO A 144 0.24 23.56 10.84
C PRO A 144 -0.01 22.66 9.62
N VAL A 145 0.63 23.01 8.51
CA VAL A 145 0.80 22.13 7.34
C VAL A 145 1.85 21.08 7.69
N LEU A 146 1.49 19.80 7.56
CA LEU A 146 2.39 18.67 7.79
C LEU A 146 3.13 18.29 6.51
N PHE A 147 2.41 18.21 5.39
CA PHE A 147 2.97 17.92 4.06
C PHE A 147 2.63 19.08 3.15
N SER A 148 3.61 19.67 2.49
CA SER A 148 3.40 20.79 1.58
C SER A 148 3.68 20.39 0.14
N ASN A 149 2.90 20.97 -0.78
CA ASN A 149 3.08 20.90 -2.23
C ASN A 149 3.36 19.49 -2.73
N LEU A 150 2.56 18.51 -2.30
CA LEU A 150 2.71 17.11 -2.70
C LEU A 150 2.03 16.91 -4.07
N PRO A 151 2.78 16.68 -5.17
CA PRO A 151 2.18 16.49 -6.49
C PRO A 151 1.71 15.05 -6.69
N PHE A 152 0.75 14.83 -7.57
CA PHE A 152 0.40 13.49 -8.04
C PHE A 152 1.55 12.88 -8.88
N PRO A 153 1.83 11.57 -8.81
CA PRO A 153 1.39 10.58 -7.83
C PRO A 153 2.45 10.36 -6.73
N ARG A 154 2.94 11.41 -6.07
CA ARG A 154 4.11 11.30 -5.18
C ARG A 154 3.71 10.99 -3.74
N ALA A 155 4.60 10.25 -3.09
CA ALA A 155 4.61 10.08 -1.65
C ALA A 155 5.45 11.19 -1.00
N GLY A 156 4.97 11.72 0.12
CA GLY A 156 5.77 12.56 1.00
C GLY A 156 6.87 11.75 1.71
N GLN A 157 7.75 12.45 2.41
CA GLN A 157 8.67 11.80 3.34
C GLN A 157 7.90 11.34 4.59
N TYR A 158 8.41 10.34 5.30
CA TYR A 158 7.83 9.98 6.58
C TYR A 158 8.08 11.08 7.62
N LEU A 159 7.04 11.48 8.34
CA LEU A 159 7.10 12.42 9.46
C LEU A 159 6.78 11.71 10.76
N VAL A 160 7.47 12.10 11.83
CA VAL A 160 7.15 11.66 13.19
C VAL A 160 6.31 12.74 13.84
N VAL A 161 5.12 12.37 14.31
CA VAL A 161 4.15 13.28 14.94
C VAL A 161 3.74 12.71 16.30
N PRO A 162 3.26 13.53 17.24
CA PRO A 162 2.65 13.02 18.47
C PRO A 162 1.55 12.00 18.15
N ALA A 163 1.44 10.96 18.98
CA ALA A 163 0.29 10.07 18.93
C ALA A 163 -0.95 10.83 19.45
N GLY A 164 -2.11 10.62 18.83
CA GLY A 164 -3.32 11.33 19.20
C GLY A 164 -4.39 11.33 18.11
N ARG A 165 -5.45 12.09 18.36
CA ARG A 165 -6.54 12.34 17.40
C ARG A 165 -6.28 13.65 16.67
N TYR A 166 -6.42 13.62 15.35
CA TYR A 166 -6.21 14.75 14.45
C TYR A 166 -7.45 14.96 13.60
N ASP A 167 -7.87 16.21 13.46
CA ASP A 167 -8.71 16.63 12.34
C ASP A 167 -7.76 17.13 11.25
N LEU A 168 -7.68 16.41 10.15
CA LEU A 168 -6.80 16.74 9.03
C LEU A 168 -7.61 17.34 7.87
N GLU A 169 -6.95 18.17 7.09
CA GLU A 169 -7.46 18.73 5.84
C GLU A 169 -6.45 18.49 4.73
N VAL A 170 -6.94 18.07 3.56
CA VAL A 170 -6.21 18.15 2.31
C VAL A 170 -6.64 19.44 1.63
N ARG A 171 -5.69 20.31 1.32
CA ARG A 171 -5.91 21.63 0.72
C ARG A 171 -5.23 21.71 -0.63
N VAL A 172 -5.72 22.58 -1.51
CA VAL A 172 -4.97 22.96 -2.72
C VAL A 172 -3.67 23.65 -2.27
N ALA A 173 -2.52 23.18 -2.78
CA ALA A 173 -1.21 23.59 -2.28
C ALA A 173 -1.02 25.12 -2.29
N GLY A 174 -0.48 25.64 -1.20
CA GLY A 174 -0.22 27.07 -1.02
C GLY A 174 -1.47 27.91 -0.75
N THR A 175 -2.63 27.28 -0.53
CA THR A 175 -3.90 27.97 -0.23
C THR A 175 -4.59 27.40 1.01
N THR A 176 -5.68 28.05 1.43
CA THR A 176 -6.59 27.54 2.47
C THR A 176 -7.81 26.82 1.91
N THR A 177 -7.88 26.61 0.58
CA THR A 177 -9.00 25.95 -0.07
C THR A 177 -8.98 24.47 0.27
N VAL A 178 -9.94 24.01 1.08
CA VAL A 178 -10.06 22.61 1.49
C VAL A 178 -10.68 21.78 0.36
N ALA A 179 -9.98 20.72 -0.05
CA ALA A 179 -10.44 19.74 -1.03
C ALA A 179 -11.02 18.48 -0.37
N LEU A 180 -10.51 18.10 0.81
CA LEU A 180 -11.00 16.97 1.59
C LEU A 180 -10.81 17.20 3.09
N GLU A 181 -11.87 17.01 3.87
CA GLU A 181 -11.77 16.95 5.34
C GLU A 181 -11.63 15.49 5.80
N LEU A 182 -10.78 15.28 6.80
CA LEU A 182 -10.51 13.99 7.44
C LEU A 182 -10.63 14.16 8.96
N PRO A 183 -11.86 14.24 9.50
CA PRO A 183 -12.06 14.41 10.92
C PRO A 183 -11.70 13.14 11.71
N GLY A 184 -11.14 13.33 12.90
CA GLY A 184 -10.98 12.28 13.89
C GLY A 184 -9.98 11.17 13.53
N VAL A 185 -8.98 11.43 12.70
CA VAL A 185 -7.90 10.49 12.39
C VAL A 185 -7.14 10.15 13.67
N VAL A 186 -7.10 8.88 14.05
CA VAL A 186 -6.39 8.41 15.25
C VAL A 186 -5.04 7.83 14.85
N LEU A 187 -3.97 8.40 15.40
CA LEU A 187 -2.61 7.93 15.24
C LEU A 187 -2.12 7.34 16.56
N GLU A 188 -2.00 6.02 16.60
CA GLU A 188 -1.58 5.30 17.81
C GLU A 188 -0.06 5.36 18.01
N SER A 189 0.34 5.37 19.29
CA SER A 189 1.75 5.35 19.68
C SER A 189 2.48 4.13 19.12
N GLY A 190 3.65 4.35 18.54
CA GLY A 190 4.52 3.32 17.98
C GLY A 190 4.07 2.77 16.61
N LYS A 191 3.00 3.29 16.01
CA LYS A 191 2.51 2.83 14.70
C LYS A 191 3.04 3.67 13.54
N THR A 192 3.07 3.06 12.36
CA THR A 192 3.40 3.72 11.10
C THR A 192 2.19 3.67 10.16
N TYR A 193 1.84 4.82 9.59
CA TYR A 193 0.69 5.01 8.70
C TYR A 193 1.15 5.49 7.32
N THR A 194 0.36 5.18 6.30
CA THR A 194 0.41 5.73 4.94
C THR A 194 -1.01 5.97 4.48
#